data_AF-A0A519EEZ8-F1
#
_entry.id   AF-A0A519EEZ8-F1
#
_cell.length_a   1.000
_cell.length_b   1.000
_cell.length_c   1.000
_cell.angle_alpha   90.00
_cell.angle_beta   90.00
_cell.angle_gamma   90.00
#
_symmetry.space_group_name_H-M   'P 1'
#
loop_
_entity.id
_entity.type
_entity.pdbx_description
1 polymer ?
#
loop_
_entity_poly.entity_id
_entity_poly.type
_entity_poly.pdbx_seq_one_letter_code
_entity_poly.pdbx_strand_id
1 'polypeptide(L)'
;MPERTTFSTSNAHVIEAYEGTRELVFLVQRSGDISQPGSVRYSAQSEKRTTSSDDLTGVLTGTVTFEAGESQQLIRLKVKGDYLKETDERVSVKLHDPVAGTLGRAEGDGTIHEIDVTRLQAAYGLRDLNPELNAPAIRVRRSSDSQELDIGFDAHGQLDRQKLLDFVGSDSGAKGFVKVWYDQSGHSRDMTASVPALQGVIVDGGKIVTRADTSAAISFNAGRNGENFDTMTATGLAADDWRSAVIYANVQSEGTQNGTLFNLGEAKSGRLSVHFPAQDKVSFDVRSSESHRLDWNPGAPEALLESANDMVFEIHSGNRTAGNEALNYTDASEAIFQNGHRVASHGEESTPGEFATTSRWRLASHDDSGDRTYYQQAMYNEFLVYLAKDNSTPSMQHLIGTAQDDVLSYAGEQDLKRIDGLAGHDTLYVAGTATLDLTRFSAGIKNVEQFWLDNGDANTLQLTARTLSDLAVKTLEIRLDAKDRVEIDQVAVPIDGTLMNRLQTLSPTMQFKIIVDGQPVMG
;
A
#
# COMPACT_ATOMS: atom_id res chain seq x y z
N MET A 1 -17.52 30.12 30.72
CA MET A 1 -16.40 29.27 31.18
C MET A 1 -15.42 29.25 30.01
N PRO A 2 -14.13 29.58 30.16
CA PRO A 2 -13.18 29.36 29.07
C PRO A 2 -13.19 27.89 28.68
N GLU A 3 -13.12 27.60 27.38
CA GLU A 3 -13.08 26.23 26.88
C GLU A 3 -11.81 25.55 27.38
N ARG A 4 -11.94 24.33 27.93
CA ARG A 4 -10.81 23.58 28.47
C ARG A 4 -9.84 23.20 27.36
N THR A 5 -8.55 23.25 27.65
CA THR A 5 -7.50 22.78 26.73
C THR A 5 -7.75 21.34 26.32
N THR A 6 -7.75 21.07 25.01
CA THR A 6 -7.91 19.72 24.46
C THR A 6 -6.78 19.41 23.48
N PHE A 7 -6.23 18.19 23.57
CA PHE A 7 -5.23 17.66 22.64
C PHE A 7 -5.87 16.59 21.75
N SER A 8 -5.67 16.71 20.44
CA SER A 8 -6.11 15.73 19.44
C SER A 8 -4.96 15.43 18.47
N THR A 9 -4.92 14.23 17.89
CA THR A 9 -3.98 13.88 16.81
C THR A 9 -4.70 13.70 15.49
N SER A 10 -4.04 14.07 14.38
CA SER A 10 -4.45 13.77 13.02
C SER A 10 -4.22 12.29 12.68
N ASN A 11 -4.60 11.91 11.47
CA ASN A 11 -4.04 10.78 10.73
C ASN A 11 -2.78 11.21 9.97
N ALA A 12 -2.10 10.24 9.36
CA ALA A 12 -0.85 10.47 8.64
C ALA A 12 -0.75 9.60 7.39
N HIS A 13 -0.16 10.15 6.32
CA HIS A 13 0.04 9.46 5.05
C HIS A 13 1.44 9.78 4.54
N VAL A 14 2.19 8.77 4.13
CA VAL A 14 3.49 8.93 3.49
C VAL A 14 3.62 7.90 2.39
N ILE A 15 4.24 8.26 1.27
CA ILE A 15 4.68 7.27 0.29
C ILE A 15 6.00 6.72 0.79
N GLU A 16 6.21 5.41 0.75
CA GLU A 16 7.50 4.82 1.09
C GLU A 16 8.59 5.21 0.08
N ALA A 17 9.82 5.36 0.55
CA ALA A 17 10.96 5.60 -0.33
C ALA A 17 11.55 4.27 -0.78
N TYR A 18 12.28 4.26 -1.89
CA TYR A 18 13.08 3.09 -2.25
C TYR A 18 14.40 3.01 -1.48
N GLU A 19 14.89 4.14 -0.99
CA GLU A 19 16.15 4.27 -0.23
C GLU A 19 16.02 5.29 0.89
N GLY A 20 16.84 5.12 1.92
CA GLY A 20 16.93 6.08 3.02
C GLY A 20 15.72 6.03 3.95
N THR A 21 15.27 7.18 4.43
CA THR A 21 14.11 7.29 5.31
C THR A 21 13.23 8.46 4.91
N ARG A 22 11.91 8.30 5.00
CA ARG A 22 10.90 9.37 4.95
C ARG A 22 10.27 9.60 6.31
N GLU A 23 9.51 10.69 6.43
CA GLU A 23 8.81 11.04 7.66
C GLU A 23 7.32 10.77 7.54
N LEU A 24 6.80 9.86 8.37
CA LEU A 24 5.37 9.73 8.64
C LEU A 24 5.04 10.69 9.78
N VAL A 25 4.26 11.73 9.49
CA VAL A 25 4.07 12.85 10.40
C VAL A 25 2.63 12.92 10.87
N PHE A 26 2.42 13.07 12.17
CA PHE A 26 1.11 13.33 12.77
C PHE A 26 1.10 14.73 13.35
N LEU A 27 0.01 15.48 13.12
CA LEU A 27 -0.24 16.78 13.71
C LEU A 27 -0.96 16.59 15.04
N VAL A 28 -0.38 17.09 16.12
CA VAL A 28 -1.04 17.23 17.41
C VAL A 28 -1.60 18.64 17.50
N GLN A 29 -2.93 18.73 17.51
CA GLN A 29 -3.67 19.97 17.67
C GLN A 29 -4.00 20.19 19.14
N ARG A 30 -3.77 21.42 19.61
CA ARG A 30 -4.14 21.93 20.92
C ARG A 30 -5.17 23.06 20.75
N SER A 31 -6.35 22.92 21.36
CA SER A 31 -7.46 23.88 21.28
C SER A 31 -7.97 24.27 22.67
N GLY A 32 -8.88 25.26 22.77
CA GLY A 32 -9.38 25.81 24.03
C GLY A 32 -8.49 26.91 24.62
N ASP A 33 -8.36 26.97 25.95
CA ASP A 33 -7.48 27.93 26.63
C ASP A 33 -6.00 27.54 26.50
N ILE A 34 -5.33 28.11 25.51
CA ILE A 34 -3.91 27.88 25.26
C ILE A 34 -2.98 28.91 25.92
N SER A 35 -3.46 29.71 26.86
CA SER A 35 -2.68 30.81 27.47
C SER A 35 -1.52 30.38 28.37
N GLN A 36 -1.46 29.10 28.75
CA GLN A 36 -0.40 28.49 29.56
C GLN A 36 0.33 27.40 28.75
N PRO A 37 1.52 26.94 29.14
CA PRO A 37 2.11 25.75 28.51
C PRO A 37 1.33 24.47 28.85
N GLY A 38 1.49 23.43 28.04
CA GLY A 38 0.86 22.12 28.23
C GLY A 38 1.62 21.02 27.48
N SER A 39 1.33 19.75 27.78
CA SER A 39 2.00 18.63 27.11
C SER A 39 1.13 17.39 27.03
N VAL A 40 1.44 16.48 26.13
CA VAL A 40 0.80 15.16 26.02
C VAL A 40 1.83 14.12 25.60
N ARG A 41 1.73 12.89 26.13
CA ARG A 41 2.62 11.79 25.74
C ARG A 41 2.04 11.05 24.54
N TYR A 42 2.90 10.40 23.76
CA TYR A 42 2.47 9.53 22.66
C TYR A 42 3.19 8.19 22.69
N SER A 43 2.53 7.18 22.12
CA SER A 43 3.10 5.89 21.76
C SER A 43 2.66 5.49 20.36
N ALA A 44 3.60 5.10 19.52
CA ALA A 44 3.40 4.65 18.15
C ALA A 44 3.72 3.16 18.04
N GLN A 45 3.00 2.45 17.20
CA GLN A 45 3.24 1.05 16.88
C GLN A 45 2.85 0.79 15.43
N SER A 46 3.64 -0.03 14.73
CA SER A 46 3.18 -0.61 13.46
C SER A 46 2.10 -1.66 13.77
N GLU A 47 1.08 -1.72 12.92
CA GLU A 47 0.05 -2.76 12.96
C GLU A 47 0.47 -4.00 12.14
N LYS A 48 1.67 -4.00 11.57
CA LYS A 48 2.29 -5.14 10.85
C LYS A 48 2.42 -6.33 11.80
N ARG A 49 1.91 -7.48 11.36
CA ARG A 49 1.97 -8.74 12.13
C ARG A 49 3.00 -9.70 11.57
N THR A 50 4.25 -9.26 11.41
CA THR A 50 5.49 -10.06 11.23
C THR A 50 6.05 -10.24 9.80
N THR A 51 7.39 -10.02 9.70
CA THR A 51 8.44 -10.68 8.86
C THR A 51 9.13 -10.02 7.65
N SER A 52 8.75 -8.86 7.14
CA SER A 52 9.67 -7.98 6.40
C SER A 52 9.98 -6.75 7.25
N SER A 53 11.01 -5.96 6.92
CA SER A 53 11.47 -4.74 7.61
C SER A 53 10.44 -4.10 8.56
N ASP A 54 10.81 -3.78 9.81
CA ASP A 54 10.05 -2.78 10.55
C ASP A 54 10.35 -1.44 9.86
N ASP A 55 9.52 -1.06 8.88
CA ASP A 55 9.69 0.18 8.12
C ASP A 55 9.54 1.36 9.06
N LEU A 56 8.75 1.18 10.12
CA LEU A 56 8.68 2.12 11.21
C LEU A 56 9.93 2.05 12.10
N THR A 57 10.71 3.13 12.10
CA THR A 57 11.92 3.27 12.89
C THR A 57 11.95 4.57 13.69
N GLY A 58 12.91 4.71 14.61
CA GLY A 58 13.13 5.93 15.38
C GLY A 58 12.43 5.96 16.74
N VAL A 59 11.99 7.15 17.16
CA VAL A 59 11.43 7.38 18.50
C VAL A 59 9.91 7.15 18.50
N LEU A 60 9.52 5.94 18.89
CA LEU A 60 8.11 5.49 18.89
C LEU A 60 7.35 5.91 20.16
N THR A 61 7.99 6.45 21.18
CA THR A 61 7.29 7.00 22.35
C THR A 61 7.92 8.33 22.75
N GLY A 62 7.13 9.29 23.20
CA GLY A 62 7.65 10.62 23.51
C GLY A 62 6.66 11.53 24.22
N THR A 63 7.03 12.80 24.34
CA THR A 63 6.20 13.86 24.92
C THR A 63 6.18 15.05 23.98
N VAL A 64 4.99 15.43 23.53
CA VAL A 64 4.75 16.63 22.75
C VAL A 64 4.50 17.77 23.73
N THR A 65 5.30 18.83 23.64
CA THR A 65 5.23 20.00 24.53
C THR A 65 4.77 21.21 23.73
N PHE A 66 3.87 21.98 24.32
CA PHE A 66 3.36 23.22 23.76
C PHE A 66 3.69 24.36 24.72
N GLU A 67 4.35 25.40 24.22
CA GLU A 67 4.49 26.66 24.94
C GLU A 67 3.14 27.40 25.03
N ALA A 68 3.10 28.46 25.82
CA ALA A 68 1.92 29.32 25.91
C ALA A 68 1.61 29.94 24.53
N GLY A 69 0.37 29.75 24.06
CA GLY A 69 -0.10 30.23 22.76
C GLY A 69 0.13 29.28 21.59
N GLU A 70 0.93 28.21 21.76
CA GLU A 70 1.12 27.21 20.71
C GLU A 70 -0.11 26.31 20.60
N SER A 71 -0.55 26.10 19.36
CA SER A 71 -1.74 25.31 19.04
C SER A 71 -1.44 24.07 18.21
N GLN A 72 -0.24 23.95 17.65
CA GLN A 72 0.13 22.85 16.76
C GLN A 72 1.56 22.40 17.02
N GLN A 73 1.77 21.09 17.10
CA GLN A 73 3.08 20.44 17.20
C GLN A 73 3.04 19.14 16.39
N LEU A 74 4.21 18.65 15.98
CA LEU A 74 4.31 17.44 15.15
C LEU A 74 4.89 16.26 15.95
N ILE A 75 4.36 15.08 15.70
CA ILE A 75 5.03 13.80 15.97
C ILE A 75 5.60 13.32 14.64
N ARG A 76 6.92 13.10 14.58
CA ARG A 76 7.61 12.63 13.37
C ARG A 76 8.13 11.21 13.62
N LEU A 77 7.58 10.25 12.90
CA LEU A 77 8.09 8.89 12.85
C LEU A 77 8.92 8.71 11.57
N LYS A 78 9.90 7.81 11.60
CA LYS A 78 10.71 7.52 10.41
C LYS A 78 10.21 6.26 9.74
N VAL A 79 10.03 6.34 8.43
CA VAL A 79 9.76 5.22 7.55
C VAL A 79 11.03 4.90 6.80
N LYS A 80 11.65 3.76 7.07
CA LYS A 80 12.79 3.25 6.31
C LYS A 80 12.26 2.86 4.95
N GLY A 81 12.81 3.46 3.91
CA GLY A 81 12.49 3.06 2.57
C GLY A 81 13.26 1.80 2.18
N ASP A 82 12.64 0.94 1.40
CA ASP A 82 13.34 -0.11 0.70
C ASP A 82 12.70 -0.47 -0.64
N TYR A 83 13.28 -1.49 -1.26
CA TYR A 83 12.89 -1.95 -2.58
C TYR A 83 11.92 -3.13 -2.48
N LEU A 84 11.21 -3.30 -1.37
CA LEU A 84 10.10 -4.24 -1.26
C LEU A 84 8.87 -3.62 -1.90
N LYS A 85 8.26 -4.33 -2.85
CA LYS A 85 6.85 -4.08 -3.14
C LYS A 85 6.04 -4.75 -2.08
N GLU A 86 5.80 -3.98 -1.04
CA GLU A 86 4.75 -4.26 -0.11
C GLU A 86 3.51 -3.53 -0.59
N THR A 87 2.65 -3.33 0.35
CA THR A 87 1.33 -2.80 0.19
C THR A 87 1.06 -1.96 1.40
N ASP A 88 0.10 -1.05 1.28
CA ASP A 88 -0.03 -0.02 2.29
C ASP A 88 -0.04 -0.56 3.72
N GLU A 89 0.91 -0.08 4.52
CA GLU A 89 1.09 -0.47 5.91
C GLU A 89 0.38 0.51 6.84
N ARG A 90 0.01 0.02 8.03
CA ARG A 90 -0.69 0.83 9.04
C ARG A 90 0.16 1.03 10.28
N VAL A 91 0.11 2.25 10.81
CA VAL A 91 0.79 2.67 12.03
C VAL A 91 -0.23 3.35 12.93
N SER A 92 -0.39 2.93 14.18
CA SER A 92 -1.23 3.65 15.13
C SER A 92 -0.40 4.51 16.08
N VAL A 93 -0.82 5.76 16.26
CA VAL A 93 -0.31 6.68 17.28
C VAL A 93 -1.39 6.92 18.34
N LYS A 94 -1.02 6.76 19.61
CA LYS A 94 -1.91 6.98 20.75
C LYS A 94 -1.37 8.03 21.71
N LEU A 95 -2.15 9.09 21.89
CA LEU A 95 -1.96 10.12 22.90
C LEU A 95 -2.42 9.64 24.29
N HIS A 96 -1.65 9.97 25.32
CA HIS A 96 -1.95 9.65 26.71
C HIS A 96 -1.31 10.66 27.69
N ASP A 97 -1.71 10.59 28.95
CA ASP A 97 -1.17 11.41 30.05
C ASP A 97 -1.06 12.92 29.76
N PRO A 98 -2.16 13.61 29.38
CA PRO A 98 -2.12 15.04 29.11
C PRO A 98 -1.86 15.85 30.39
N VAL A 99 -1.09 16.92 30.26
CA VAL A 99 -0.83 17.94 31.29
C VAL A 99 -1.45 19.25 30.86
N ALA A 100 -2.16 19.91 31.77
CA ALA A 100 -2.87 21.16 31.53
C ALA A 100 -3.95 21.08 30.41
N GLY A 101 -4.56 19.90 30.24
CA GLY A 101 -5.66 19.68 29.30
C GLY A 101 -6.26 18.28 29.39
N THR A 102 -7.13 17.96 28.44
CA THR A 102 -7.76 16.65 28.25
C THR A 102 -7.50 16.12 26.84
N LEU A 103 -7.76 14.83 26.59
CA LEU A 103 -7.69 14.25 25.25
C LEU A 103 -9.03 14.43 24.52
N GLY A 104 -8.96 14.82 23.25
CA GLY A 104 -10.05 14.76 22.28
C GLY A 104 -9.93 13.47 21.47
N ARG A 105 -9.49 13.59 20.21
CA ARG A 105 -9.12 12.43 19.39
C ARG A 105 -7.73 11.93 19.80
N ALA A 106 -7.70 10.86 20.59
CA ALA A 106 -6.46 10.36 21.18
C ALA A 106 -5.72 9.33 20.31
N GLU A 107 -6.32 8.83 19.24
CA GLU A 107 -5.73 7.83 18.36
C GLU A 107 -5.68 8.39 16.95
N GLY A 108 -4.57 8.16 16.25
CA GLY A 108 -4.34 8.55 14.87
C GLY A 108 -3.80 7.39 14.05
N ASP A 109 -4.35 7.24 12.85
CA ASP A 109 -4.04 6.17 11.92
C ASP A 109 -3.06 6.72 10.87
N GLY A 110 -1.92 6.04 10.76
CA GLY A 110 -0.87 6.30 9.79
C GLY A 110 -0.91 5.27 8.68
N THR A 111 -0.63 5.73 7.45
CA THR A 111 -0.54 4.88 6.27
C THR A 111 0.80 5.11 5.58
N ILE A 112 1.54 4.02 5.37
CA ILE A 112 2.74 4.00 4.54
C ILE A 112 2.31 3.42 3.21
N HIS A 113 2.37 4.21 2.13
CA HIS A 113 1.87 3.85 0.82
C HIS A 113 2.98 3.34 -0.10
N GLU A 114 2.71 2.25 -0.82
CA GLU A 114 3.73 1.55 -1.60
C GLU A 114 3.51 1.56 -3.11
N ILE A 115 2.30 1.20 -3.51
CA ILE A 115 1.92 1.03 -4.91
C ILE A 115 0.49 1.51 -5.12
N ASP A 116 0.27 2.20 -6.24
CA ASP A 116 -1.08 2.55 -6.64
C ASP A 116 -1.77 1.29 -7.17
N VAL A 117 -2.64 0.73 -6.35
CA VAL A 117 -3.40 -0.49 -6.64
C VAL A 117 -4.28 -0.37 -7.88
N THR A 118 -4.65 0.85 -8.29
CA THR A 118 -5.44 1.09 -9.51
C THR A 118 -4.61 0.93 -10.79
N ARG A 119 -3.28 0.93 -10.67
CA ARG A 119 -2.37 0.61 -11.79
C ARG A 119 -2.18 -0.90 -11.96
N LEU A 120 -2.60 -1.71 -10.99
CA LEU A 120 -2.56 -3.15 -11.10
C LEU A 120 -3.66 -3.62 -12.05
N GLN A 121 -3.38 -4.64 -12.86
CA GLN A 121 -4.40 -5.28 -13.69
C GLN A 121 -5.35 -6.14 -12.86
N ALA A 122 -4.88 -6.64 -11.72
CA ALA A 122 -5.70 -7.25 -10.68
C ALA A 122 -5.02 -7.14 -9.33
N ALA A 123 -5.81 -6.99 -8.27
CA ALA A 123 -5.33 -6.90 -6.91
C ALA A 123 -6.27 -7.70 -5.99
N TYR A 124 -5.80 -8.82 -5.44
CA TYR A 124 -6.58 -9.63 -4.51
C TYR A 124 -5.88 -9.62 -3.16
N GLY A 125 -6.58 -9.16 -2.12
CA GLY A 125 -6.08 -9.12 -0.76
C GLY A 125 -7.13 -9.55 0.25
N LEU A 126 -6.70 -10.11 1.38
CA LEU A 126 -7.53 -10.28 2.58
C LEU A 126 -7.44 -9.07 3.52
N ARG A 127 -6.57 -8.11 3.24
CA ARG A 127 -6.69 -6.74 3.74
C ARG A 127 -7.14 -5.79 2.62
N ASP A 128 -7.55 -4.60 3.02
CA ASP A 128 -8.05 -3.56 2.14
C ASP A 128 -6.89 -2.91 1.39
N LEU A 129 -6.76 -3.30 0.13
CA LEU A 129 -5.80 -2.78 -0.82
C LEU A 129 -6.28 -1.45 -1.41
N ASN A 130 -7.60 -1.26 -1.51
CA ASN A 130 -8.21 -0.10 -2.15
C ASN A 130 -9.43 0.38 -1.37
N PRO A 131 -9.22 1.17 -0.30
CA PRO A 131 -10.30 1.68 0.53
C PRO A 131 -11.33 2.52 -0.23
N GLU A 132 -10.96 3.11 -1.37
CA GLU A 132 -11.87 3.92 -2.20
C GLU A 132 -12.91 3.06 -2.93
N LEU A 133 -12.60 1.79 -3.21
CA LEU A 133 -13.51 0.91 -3.94
C LEU A 133 -14.69 0.46 -3.06
N ASN A 134 -14.52 0.43 -1.73
CA ASN A 134 -15.52 -0.02 -0.76
C ASN A 134 -16.17 -1.37 -1.15
N ALA A 135 -15.35 -2.30 -1.65
CA ALA A 135 -15.76 -3.65 -2.03
C ALA A 135 -15.53 -4.64 -0.88
N PRO A 136 -16.31 -5.73 -0.79
CA PRO A 136 -15.99 -6.83 0.12
C PRO A 136 -14.65 -7.47 -0.24
N ALA A 137 -14.01 -8.15 0.72
CA ALA A 137 -12.77 -8.90 0.49
C ALA A 137 -13.07 -10.23 -0.25
N ILE A 138 -14.00 -11.00 0.31
CA ILE A 138 -14.33 -12.36 -0.15
C ILE A 138 -15.83 -12.66 0.00
N ARG A 139 -16.34 -13.53 -0.88
CA ARG A 139 -17.63 -14.21 -0.70
C ARG A 139 -17.39 -15.62 -0.17
N VAL A 140 -17.92 -15.92 1.00
CA VAL A 140 -17.71 -17.20 1.70
C VAL A 140 -18.98 -18.03 1.67
N ARG A 141 -18.87 -19.31 1.31
CA ARG A 141 -19.90 -20.34 1.49
C ARG A 141 -19.62 -21.12 2.76
N ARG A 142 -20.58 -21.28 3.67
CA ARG A 142 -20.40 -22.08 4.90
C ARG A 142 -20.81 -23.54 4.73
N SER A 143 -20.18 -24.44 5.48
CA SER A 143 -20.39 -25.89 5.37
C SER A 143 -21.74 -26.39 5.89
N SER A 144 -22.36 -25.68 6.83
CA SER A 144 -23.56 -26.14 7.53
C SER A 144 -24.80 -26.23 6.65
N ASP A 145 -24.95 -25.30 5.70
CA ASP A 145 -26.14 -25.17 4.86
C ASP A 145 -25.87 -24.58 3.47
N SER A 146 -24.61 -24.37 3.10
CA SER A 146 -24.20 -23.76 1.83
C SER A 146 -24.72 -22.33 1.59
N GLN A 147 -25.16 -21.61 2.63
CA GLN A 147 -25.39 -20.18 2.51
C GLN A 147 -24.08 -19.44 2.22
N GLU A 148 -24.21 -18.27 1.58
CA GLU A 148 -23.10 -17.42 1.18
C GLU A 148 -23.21 -16.04 1.83
N LEU A 149 -22.07 -15.44 2.20
CA LEU A 149 -22.00 -14.08 2.72
C LEU A 149 -20.74 -13.37 2.24
N ASP A 150 -20.88 -12.08 1.95
CA ASP A 150 -19.76 -11.18 1.69
C ASP A 150 -19.13 -10.72 3.01
N ILE A 151 -17.84 -10.99 3.14
CA ILE A 151 -16.99 -10.57 4.25
C ILE A 151 -16.10 -9.44 3.75
N GLY A 152 -16.18 -8.30 4.43
CA GLY A 152 -15.38 -7.12 4.13
C GLY A 152 -14.22 -6.97 5.12
N PHE A 153 -13.79 -5.73 5.29
CA PHE A 153 -12.71 -5.37 6.19
C PHE A 153 -13.23 -4.76 7.49
N ASP A 154 -12.43 -4.82 8.54
CA ASP A 154 -12.63 -4.11 9.79
C ASP A 154 -12.13 -2.66 9.71
N ALA A 155 -12.20 -1.93 10.83
CA ALA A 155 -11.80 -0.52 10.89
C ALA A 155 -10.30 -0.29 10.61
N HIS A 156 -9.47 -1.32 10.70
CA HIS A 156 -8.03 -1.27 10.44
C HIS A 156 -7.71 -1.75 9.01
N GLY A 157 -8.72 -1.96 8.17
CA GLY A 157 -8.57 -2.49 6.82
C GLY A 157 -8.16 -3.97 6.79
N GLN A 158 -8.28 -4.72 7.89
CA GLN A 158 -7.99 -6.15 7.92
C GLN A 158 -9.25 -6.96 7.63
N LEU A 159 -9.15 -8.21 7.19
CA LEU A 159 -10.33 -9.08 7.06
C LEU A 159 -11.17 -9.06 8.35
N ASP A 160 -12.48 -8.82 8.24
CA ASP A 160 -13.37 -8.86 9.40
C ASP A 160 -13.54 -10.31 9.91
N ARG A 161 -12.59 -10.73 10.75
CA ARG A 161 -12.50 -12.09 11.30
C ARG A 161 -13.70 -12.40 12.19
N GLN A 162 -14.23 -11.40 12.89
CA GLN A 162 -15.37 -11.57 13.78
C GLN A 162 -16.62 -11.89 12.97
N LYS A 163 -16.95 -11.06 11.96
CA LYS A 163 -18.08 -11.30 11.06
C LYS A 163 -17.95 -12.64 10.32
N LEU A 164 -16.74 -13.01 9.91
CA LEU A 164 -16.48 -14.30 9.27
C LEU A 164 -16.80 -15.49 10.20
N LEU A 165 -16.31 -15.46 11.45
CA LEU A 165 -16.57 -16.53 12.41
C LEU A 165 -18.04 -16.57 12.88
N ASP A 166 -18.69 -15.41 13.02
CA ASP A 166 -20.12 -15.34 13.35
C ASP A 166 -20.99 -15.94 12.23
N PHE A 167 -20.57 -15.79 10.98
CA PHE A 167 -21.27 -16.37 9.84
C PHE A 167 -21.03 -17.88 9.66
N VAL A 168 -19.77 -18.32 9.72
CA VAL A 168 -19.37 -19.71 9.44
C VAL A 168 -19.63 -20.63 10.64
N GLY A 169 -19.45 -20.12 11.86
CA GLY A 169 -19.46 -20.89 13.10
C GLY A 169 -18.05 -21.10 13.67
N SER A 170 -18.00 -21.34 14.99
CA SER A 170 -16.76 -21.53 15.77
C SER A 170 -16.62 -22.94 16.36
N ASP A 171 -17.53 -23.86 16.01
CA ASP A 171 -17.43 -25.26 16.40
C ASP A 171 -16.44 -26.04 15.52
N SER A 172 -15.99 -27.20 16.01
CA SER A 172 -14.97 -28.02 15.35
C SER A 172 -15.38 -28.61 14.00
N GLY A 173 -16.66 -28.53 13.61
CA GLY A 173 -17.16 -28.97 12.31
C GLY A 173 -17.35 -27.83 11.29
N ALA A 174 -17.28 -26.58 11.74
CA ALA A 174 -17.50 -25.41 10.90
C ALA A 174 -16.36 -25.22 9.89
N LYS A 175 -16.72 -25.07 8.61
CA LYS A 175 -15.80 -24.74 7.52
C LYS A 175 -16.38 -23.62 6.66
N GLY A 176 -15.51 -22.73 6.20
CA GLY A 176 -15.82 -21.63 5.30
C GLY A 176 -14.99 -21.73 4.03
N PHE A 177 -15.66 -21.70 2.89
CA PHE A 177 -15.08 -21.88 1.56
C PHE A 177 -15.18 -20.60 0.76
N VAL A 178 -14.10 -20.16 0.13
CA VAL A 178 -14.07 -18.93 -0.66
C VAL A 178 -14.58 -19.20 -2.07
N LYS A 179 -15.72 -18.59 -2.40
CA LYS A 179 -16.33 -18.66 -3.73
C LYS A 179 -15.85 -17.54 -4.64
N VAL A 180 -15.70 -16.33 -4.08
CA VAL A 180 -15.23 -15.15 -4.79
C VAL A 180 -14.16 -14.48 -3.94
N TRP A 181 -13.06 -14.09 -4.58
CA TRP A 181 -12.06 -13.19 -4.02
C TRP A 181 -12.08 -11.95 -4.90
N TYR A 182 -12.58 -10.86 -4.33
CA TYR A 182 -12.92 -9.66 -5.09
C TYR A 182 -11.66 -8.92 -5.54
N ASP A 183 -11.69 -8.44 -6.78
CA ASP A 183 -10.64 -7.60 -7.33
C ASP A 183 -10.74 -6.18 -6.79
N GLN A 184 -9.68 -5.73 -6.15
CA GLN A 184 -9.55 -4.42 -5.52
C GLN A 184 -8.86 -3.40 -6.43
N SER A 185 -8.40 -3.79 -7.64
CA SER A 185 -7.79 -2.85 -8.59
C SER A 185 -8.80 -1.92 -9.28
N GLY A 186 -10.11 -2.20 -9.15
CA GLY A 186 -11.17 -1.48 -9.83
C GLY A 186 -11.49 -1.99 -11.25
N HIS A 187 -10.75 -2.99 -11.74
CA HIS A 187 -10.97 -3.59 -13.07
C HIS A 187 -12.07 -4.66 -13.10
N SER A 188 -12.69 -4.96 -11.96
CA SER A 188 -13.76 -5.97 -11.82
C SER A 188 -13.33 -7.37 -12.27
N ARG A 189 -12.07 -7.75 -12.02
CA ARG A 189 -11.50 -9.06 -12.38
C ARG A 189 -11.61 -10.08 -11.26
N ASP A 190 -12.75 -10.18 -10.59
CA ASP A 190 -12.93 -11.08 -9.45
C ASP A 190 -12.45 -12.51 -9.76
N MET A 191 -11.69 -13.08 -8.81
CA MET A 191 -11.33 -14.50 -8.83
C MET A 191 -12.53 -15.31 -8.34
N THR A 192 -12.89 -16.36 -9.08
CA THR A 192 -14.07 -17.19 -8.80
C THR A 192 -13.75 -18.67 -8.76
N ALA A 193 -14.36 -19.37 -7.80
CA ALA A 193 -14.38 -20.82 -7.67
C ALA A 193 -15.84 -21.29 -7.63
N SER A 194 -16.45 -21.41 -8.81
CA SER A 194 -17.89 -21.70 -8.94
C SER A 194 -18.26 -23.15 -8.60
N VAL A 195 -17.29 -24.07 -8.66
CA VAL A 195 -17.46 -25.48 -8.30
C VAL A 195 -17.16 -25.64 -6.81
N PRO A 196 -18.12 -26.06 -5.97
CA PRO A 196 -17.92 -26.13 -4.51
C PRO A 196 -16.71 -26.96 -4.07
N ALA A 197 -16.42 -28.06 -4.77
CA ALA A 197 -15.31 -28.95 -4.49
C ALA A 197 -13.92 -28.39 -4.85
N LEU A 198 -13.85 -27.21 -5.48
CA LEU A 198 -12.60 -26.53 -5.85
C LEU A 198 -12.40 -25.21 -5.09
N GLN A 199 -13.23 -24.92 -4.09
CA GLN A 199 -13.14 -23.68 -3.33
C GLN A 199 -12.08 -23.77 -2.22
N GLY A 200 -11.15 -22.83 -2.23
CA GLY A 200 -10.18 -22.70 -1.13
C GLY A 200 -10.86 -22.47 0.23
N VAL A 201 -10.17 -22.81 1.31
CA VAL A 201 -10.70 -22.79 2.67
C VAL A 201 -10.14 -21.60 3.47
N ILE A 202 -11.03 -20.82 4.09
CA ILE A 202 -10.68 -19.65 4.94
C ILE A 202 -11.03 -19.86 6.41
N VAL A 203 -11.96 -20.78 6.71
CA VAL A 203 -12.26 -21.24 8.08
C VAL A 203 -12.21 -22.76 8.10
N ASP A 204 -11.48 -23.32 9.05
CA ASP A 204 -11.33 -24.76 9.24
C ASP A 204 -11.45 -25.13 10.72
N GLY A 205 -12.39 -26.00 11.06
CA GLY A 205 -12.67 -26.40 12.44
C GLY A 205 -13.05 -25.22 13.34
N GLY A 206 -13.81 -24.26 12.81
CA GLY A 206 -14.25 -23.07 13.54
C GLY A 206 -13.15 -22.04 13.80
N LYS A 207 -12.00 -22.15 13.12
CA LYS A 207 -10.88 -21.22 13.23
C LYS A 207 -10.54 -20.63 11.87
N ILE A 208 -10.13 -19.36 11.87
CA ILE A 208 -9.55 -18.72 10.69
C ILE A 208 -8.29 -19.50 10.28
N VAL A 209 -8.17 -19.82 9.00
CA VAL A 209 -6.93 -20.35 8.42
C VAL A 209 -5.91 -19.22 8.40
N THR A 210 -4.72 -19.48 8.97
CA THR A 210 -3.65 -18.47 9.06
C THR A 210 -2.32 -19.01 8.57
N ARG A 211 -1.52 -18.12 7.97
CA ARG A 211 -0.08 -18.34 7.73
C ARG A 211 0.70 -18.35 9.05
N ALA A 212 2.00 -18.66 8.97
CA ALA A 212 2.93 -18.68 10.11
C ALA A 212 3.10 -17.30 10.77
N ASP A 213 2.95 -16.23 9.99
CA ASP A 213 2.90 -14.84 10.45
C ASP A 213 1.57 -14.48 11.16
N THR A 214 0.62 -15.42 11.28
CA THR A 214 -0.73 -15.25 11.86
C THR A 214 -1.70 -14.36 11.07
N SER A 215 -1.32 -13.92 9.86
CA SER A 215 -2.23 -13.30 8.89
C SER A 215 -3.27 -14.33 8.43
N ALA A 216 -4.50 -13.87 8.16
CA ALA A 216 -5.55 -14.73 7.63
C ALA A 216 -5.18 -15.13 6.20
N ALA A 217 -5.49 -16.34 5.77
CA ALA A 217 -5.14 -16.81 4.43
C ALA A 217 -6.18 -17.79 3.88
N ILE A 218 -6.36 -17.75 2.57
CA ILE A 218 -7.12 -18.74 1.81
C ILE A 218 -6.17 -19.89 1.51
N SER A 219 -6.50 -21.07 2.01
CA SER A 219 -5.77 -22.29 1.71
C SER A 219 -6.32 -22.96 0.46
N PHE A 220 -5.45 -23.16 -0.52
CA PHE A 220 -5.69 -23.98 -1.70
C PHE A 220 -4.84 -25.24 -1.52
N ASN A 221 -5.43 -26.29 -0.95
CA ASN A 221 -4.63 -27.45 -0.56
C ASN A 221 -5.28 -28.82 -0.81
N ALA A 222 -4.45 -29.85 -0.65
CA ALA A 222 -4.77 -31.24 -0.92
C ALA A 222 -5.68 -31.88 0.17
N GLY A 223 -6.91 -31.36 0.33
CA GLY A 223 -7.97 -32.06 1.05
C GLY A 223 -8.64 -31.28 2.19
N ARG A 224 -8.26 -30.04 2.49
CA ARG A 224 -8.97 -29.24 3.51
C ARG A 224 -10.44 -29.01 3.12
N ASN A 225 -10.74 -28.95 1.82
CA ASN A 225 -12.09 -28.89 1.25
C ASN A 225 -12.72 -30.30 1.03
N GLY A 226 -12.04 -31.37 1.39
CA GLY A 226 -12.49 -32.75 1.24
C GLY A 226 -11.97 -33.48 -0.01
N GLU A 227 -11.48 -32.74 -1.01
CA GLU A 227 -10.80 -33.25 -2.20
C GLU A 227 -9.56 -32.38 -2.49
N ASN A 228 -8.70 -32.85 -3.40
CA ASN A 228 -7.61 -32.03 -3.94
C ASN A 228 -8.16 -31.17 -5.10
N PHE A 229 -7.39 -30.17 -5.56
CA PHE A 229 -7.72 -29.30 -6.71
C PHE A 229 -8.51 -28.02 -6.41
N ASP A 230 -8.30 -27.42 -5.25
CA ASP A 230 -8.80 -26.06 -5.02
C ASP A 230 -8.16 -25.08 -6.01
N THR A 231 -8.96 -24.26 -6.68
CA THR A 231 -8.46 -23.28 -7.65
C THR A 231 -9.44 -22.13 -7.79
N MET A 232 -8.92 -20.97 -8.17
CA MET A 232 -9.71 -19.83 -8.57
C MET A 232 -9.35 -19.35 -9.97
N THR A 233 -10.34 -18.80 -10.66
CA THR A 233 -10.16 -18.24 -12.00
C THR A 233 -10.73 -16.84 -12.13
N ALA A 234 -9.99 -15.95 -12.80
CA ALA A 234 -10.43 -14.60 -13.14
C ALA A 234 -10.53 -14.41 -14.65
N THR A 235 -11.34 -13.43 -15.06
CA THR A 235 -11.32 -12.93 -16.43
C THR A 235 -10.01 -12.18 -16.65
N GLY A 236 -9.12 -12.74 -17.47
CA GLY A 236 -7.79 -12.19 -17.75
C GLY A 236 -7.76 -11.17 -18.89
N LEU A 237 -6.56 -10.70 -19.22
CA LEU A 237 -6.28 -9.86 -20.39
C LEU A 237 -5.48 -10.67 -21.40
N ALA A 238 -6.04 -10.93 -22.58
CA ALA A 238 -5.31 -11.57 -23.66
C ALA A 238 -4.53 -10.53 -24.47
N ALA A 239 -3.21 -10.68 -24.51
CA ALA A 239 -2.30 -9.92 -25.37
C ALA A 239 -0.98 -10.67 -25.50
N ASP A 240 -0.20 -10.35 -26.54
CA ASP A 240 1.09 -10.97 -26.87
C ASP A 240 2.26 -9.96 -26.93
N ASP A 241 1.96 -8.68 -26.69
CA ASP A 241 2.87 -7.53 -26.77
C ASP A 241 3.20 -6.92 -25.40
N TRP A 242 3.05 -7.68 -24.31
CA TRP A 242 3.45 -7.21 -22.99
C TRP A 242 4.96 -7.06 -22.90
N ARG A 243 5.39 -6.02 -22.20
CA ARG A 243 6.82 -5.73 -22.01
C ARG A 243 7.24 -5.75 -20.55
N SER A 244 6.36 -5.38 -19.62
CA SER A 244 6.63 -5.54 -18.19
C SER A 244 5.55 -6.35 -17.51
N ALA A 245 5.95 -7.26 -16.62
CA ALA A 245 5.09 -7.84 -15.61
C ALA A 245 5.78 -7.78 -14.25
N VAL A 246 4.99 -7.50 -13.20
CA VAL A 246 5.38 -7.67 -11.81
C VAL A 246 4.25 -8.43 -11.13
N ILE A 247 4.54 -9.62 -10.62
CA ILE A 247 3.57 -10.47 -9.92
C ILE A 247 4.03 -10.62 -8.48
N TYR A 248 3.22 -10.11 -7.55
CA TYR A 248 3.45 -10.24 -6.11
C TYR A 248 2.53 -11.32 -5.54
N ALA A 249 3.08 -12.16 -4.68
CA ALA A 249 2.33 -13.18 -3.98
C ALA A 249 2.83 -13.31 -2.53
N ASN A 250 1.94 -13.01 -1.59
CA ASN A 250 2.16 -13.39 -0.20
C ASN A 250 1.64 -14.79 0.02
N VAL A 251 2.61 -15.69 0.04
CA VAL A 251 2.35 -17.12 -0.05
C VAL A 251 3.09 -17.86 1.05
N GLN A 252 2.49 -18.96 1.48
CA GLN A 252 3.15 -19.97 2.28
C GLN A 252 2.83 -21.33 1.68
N SER A 253 3.82 -22.21 1.59
CA SER A 253 3.55 -23.58 1.22
C SER A 253 3.04 -24.39 2.40
N GLU A 254 2.10 -25.28 2.13
CA GLU A 254 1.49 -26.24 3.07
C GLU A 254 1.96 -27.68 2.85
N GLY A 255 2.79 -27.93 1.83
CA GLY A 255 3.38 -29.25 1.61
C GLY A 255 4.48 -29.28 0.55
N THR A 256 5.00 -30.48 0.31
CA THR A 256 6.19 -30.72 -0.52
C THR A 256 5.86 -31.23 -1.92
N GLN A 257 4.58 -31.41 -2.25
CA GLN A 257 4.19 -31.94 -3.55
C GLN A 257 4.17 -30.85 -4.63
N ASN A 258 4.43 -31.26 -5.86
CA ASN A 258 4.49 -30.33 -6.99
C ASN A 258 3.26 -29.43 -7.03
N GLY A 259 3.44 -28.11 -7.13
CA GLY A 259 2.33 -27.14 -7.15
C GLY A 259 2.53 -26.01 -8.13
N THR A 260 1.42 -25.34 -8.45
CA THR A 260 1.41 -24.11 -9.24
C THR A 260 0.92 -22.99 -8.36
N LEU A 261 1.63 -21.86 -8.36
CA LEU A 261 1.17 -20.68 -7.65
C LEU A 261 0.13 -19.93 -8.49
N PHE A 262 0.47 -19.62 -9.73
CA PHE A 262 -0.45 -18.98 -10.67
C PHE A 262 -0.09 -19.30 -12.12
N ASN A 263 -1.05 -19.07 -13.01
CA ASN A 263 -0.88 -19.15 -14.46
C ASN A 263 -1.74 -18.08 -15.14
N LEU A 264 -1.12 -17.13 -15.84
CA LEU A 264 -1.79 -16.08 -16.63
C LEU A 264 -1.79 -16.35 -18.15
N GLY A 265 -1.52 -17.58 -18.59
CA GLY A 265 -1.43 -17.97 -20.00
C GLY A 265 -2.09 -19.32 -20.36
N GLU A 266 -1.84 -19.82 -21.58
CA GLU A 266 -2.29 -21.14 -22.03
C GLU A 266 -1.37 -22.27 -21.51
N ALA A 267 -1.85 -23.51 -21.61
CA ALA A 267 -1.01 -24.68 -21.31
C ALA A 267 0.17 -24.78 -22.30
N LYS A 268 1.40 -24.87 -21.77
CA LYS A 268 2.66 -25.24 -22.45
C LYS A 268 3.26 -24.23 -23.45
N SER A 269 2.57 -23.19 -23.89
CA SER A 269 3.17 -22.10 -24.71
C SER A 269 2.49 -20.75 -24.50
N GLY A 270 3.27 -19.67 -24.34
CA GLY A 270 2.78 -18.30 -24.12
C GLY A 270 2.38 -17.99 -22.69
N ARG A 271 3.04 -18.59 -21.70
CA ARG A 271 2.66 -18.47 -20.28
C ARG A 271 3.48 -17.44 -19.51
N LEU A 272 2.83 -16.75 -18.59
CA LEU A 272 3.43 -16.20 -17.38
C LEU A 272 2.95 -17.09 -16.23
N SER A 273 3.81 -17.97 -15.73
CA SER A 273 3.42 -19.03 -14.79
C SER A 273 4.49 -19.26 -13.74
N VAL A 274 4.07 -19.52 -12.52
CA VAL A 274 5.00 -19.88 -11.43
C VAL A 274 4.60 -21.22 -10.84
N HIS A 275 5.59 -22.09 -10.71
CA HIS A 275 5.46 -23.39 -10.06
C HIS A 275 6.20 -23.38 -8.73
N PHE A 276 5.53 -23.84 -7.67
CA PHE A 276 6.17 -24.14 -6.40
C PHE A 276 5.31 -25.06 -5.52
N PRO A 277 5.93 -26.04 -4.82
CA PRO A 277 7.27 -26.55 -5.12
C PRO A 277 7.23 -27.27 -6.48
N ALA A 278 8.30 -27.25 -7.27
CA ALA A 278 8.37 -27.99 -8.53
C ALA A 278 9.71 -28.74 -8.56
N GLN A 279 9.70 -30.02 -8.18
CA GLN A 279 10.94 -30.77 -7.93
C GLN A 279 11.91 -29.97 -7.02
N ASP A 280 11.39 -29.47 -5.90
CA ASP A 280 12.13 -28.72 -4.88
C ASP A 280 12.61 -27.31 -5.31
N LYS A 281 12.00 -26.76 -6.37
CA LYS A 281 12.33 -25.42 -6.90
C LYS A 281 11.11 -24.52 -7.02
N VAL A 282 11.36 -23.22 -7.09
CA VAL A 282 10.45 -22.25 -7.71
C VAL A 282 10.83 -22.12 -9.18
N SER A 283 9.90 -22.36 -10.10
CA SER A 283 10.13 -22.14 -11.53
C SER A 283 9.20 -21.05 -12.04
N PHE A 284 9.78 -19.95 -12.50
CA PHE A 284 9.08 -18.87 -13.19
C PHE A 284 9.24 -19.05 -14.70
N ASP A 285 8.13 -19.24 -15.40
CA ASP A 285 8.09 -19.47 -16.84
C ASP A 285 7.55 -18.23 -17.56
N VAL A 286 8.36 -17.67 -18.45
CA VAL A 286 7.99 -16.55 -19.32
C VAL A 286 8.04 -16.99 -20.79
N ARG A 287 6.89 -17.42 -21.34
CA ARG A 287 6.64 -18.06 -22.64
C ARG A 287 6.59 -19.59 -22.59
N SER A 288 7.71 -20.29 -22.36
CA SER A 288 7.74 -21.76 -22.43
C SER A 288 8.76 -22.39 -21.48
N SER A 289 8.51 -23.63 -21.05
CA SER A 289 9.45 -24.43 -20.24
C SER A 289 10.79 -24.67 -20.90
N GLU A 290 10.87 -24.57 -22.24
CA GLU A 290 12.05 -24.97 -23.01
C GLU A 290 12.92 -23.78 -23.40
N SER A 291 12.39 -22.55 -23.35
CA SER A 291 13.12 -21.38 -23.85
C SER A 291 13.30 -20.22 -22.87
N HIS A 292 12.57 -20.12 -21.76
CA HIS A 292 12.60 -18.95 -20.88
C HIS A 292 12.00 -19.31 -19.50
N ARG A 293 12.74 -20.12 -18.73
CA ARG A 293 12.36 -20.55 -17.38
C ARG A 293 13.45 -20.15 -16.40
N LEU A 294 13.12 -19.32 -15.43
CA LEU A 294 13.98 -18.99 -14.31
C LEU A 294 13.71 -19.94 -13.14
N ASP A 295 14.71 -20.75 -12.81
CA ASP A 295 14.67 -21.69 -11.69
C ASP A 295 15.41 -21.08 -10.48
N TRP A 296 14.75 -21.09 -9.32
CA TRP A 296 15.36 -20.84 -8.03
C TRP A 296 15.24 -22.10 -7.16
N ASN A 297 16.38 -22.58 -6.65
CA ASN A 297 16.42 -23.67 -5.67
C ASN A 297 16.68 -23.08 -4.28
N PRO A 298 15.70 -23.10 -3.36
CA PRO A 298 15.87 -22.59 -2.01
C PRO A 298 16.72 -23.50 -1.11
N GLY A 299 17.24 -24.62 -1.63
CA GLY A 299 18.20 -25.50 -0.96
C GLY A 299 17.58 -26.77 -0.38
N ALA A 300 16.29 -26.76 -0.02
CA ALA A 300 15.52 -27.91 0.43
C ALA A 300 14.06 -27.83 -0.06
N PRO A 301 13.37 -28.97 -0.30
CA PRO A 301 11.97 -29.02 -0.70
C PRO A 301 11.03 -28.21 0.20
N GLU A 302 11.33 -28.20 1.50
CA GLU A 302 10.52 -27.62 2.56
C GLU A 302 10.83 -26.15 2.85
N ALA A 303 11.73 -25.48 2.12
CA ALA A 303 12.25 -24.17 2.51
C ALA A 303 11.18 -23.06 2.59
N LEU A 304 10.05 -23.20 1.89
CA LEU A 304 8.89 -22.29 2.01
C LEU A 304 7.75 -22.86 2.85
N LEU A 305 7.90 -24.07 3.43
CA LEU A 305 6.96 -24.61 4.41
C LEU A 305 7.07 -23.83 5.70
N GLU A 306 5.90 -23.58 6.31
CA GLU A 306 5.81 -22.89 7.62
C GLU A 306 6.46 -21.50 7.62
N SER A 307 6.76 -20.95 6.45
CA SER A 307 7.30 -19.60 6.27
C SER A 307 6.27 -18.76 5.52
N ALA A 308 5.92 -17.61 6.09
CA ALA A 308 5.22 -16.57 5.36
C ALA A 308 6.25 -15.88 4.45
N ASN A 309 6.13 -16.07 3.13
CA ASN A 309 7.05 -15.50 2.15
C ASN A 309 6.35 -14.47 1.27
N ASP A 310 7.07 -13.39 0.99
CA ASP A 310 6.65 -12.34 0.08
C ASP A 310 7.46 -12.52 -1.20
N MET A 311 6.80 -13.08 -2.21
CA MET A 311 7.44 -13.47 -3.45
C MET A 311 7.12 -12.47 -4.54
N VAL A 312 8.14 -11.96 -5.23
CA VAL A 312 7.95 -11.14 -6.42
C VAL A 312 8.61 -11.76 -7.64
N PHE A 313 7.85 -11.83 -8.72
CA PHE A 313 8.29 -12.31 -10.02
C PHE A 313 8.18 -11.18 -11.01
N GLU A 314 9.29 -10.82 -11.64
CA GLU A 314 9.31 -9.70 -12.57
C GLU A 314 9.96 -10.05 -13.89
N ILE A 315 9.49 -9.37 -14.93
CA ILE A 315 10.12 -9.34 -16.24
C ILE A 315 9.96 -7.95 -16.83
N HIS A 316 11.04 -7.44 -17.43
CA HIS A 316 11.04 -6.22 -18.24
C HIS A 316 11.74 -6.52 -19.57
N SER A 317 10.93 -6.86 -20.57
CA SER A 317 11.37 -7.18 -21.92
C SER A 317 12.26 -6.08 -22.50
N GLY A 318 13.43 -6.49 -23.01
CA GLY A 318 14.41 -5.56 -23.58
C GLY A 318 15.35 -4.91 -22.57
N ASN A 319 15.14 -5.10 -21.26
CA ASN A 319 16.20 -4.83 -20.27
C ASN A 319 17.34 -5.82 -20.48
N ARG A 320 18.58 -5.37 -20.30
CA ARG A 320 19.79 -6.16 -20.62
C ARG A 320 20.57 -6.61 -19.39
N THR A 321 20.16 -6.17 -18.20
CA THR A 321 20.88 -6.47 -16.97
C THR A 321 20.16 -7.58 -16.21
N ALA A 322 20.90 -8.33 -15.38
CA ALA A 322 20.30 -9.31 -14.47
C ALA A 322 19.52 -8.65 -13.31
N GLY A 323 19.44 -7.31 -13.31
CA GLY A 323 18.85 -6.51 -12.26
C GLY A 323 19.82 -6.24 -11.10
N ASN A 324 19.56 -5.20 -10.34
CA ASN A 324 20.22 -4.88 -9.08
C ASN A 324 19.21 -5.03 -7.93
N GLU A 325 19.66 -5.54 -6.78
CA GLU A 325 18.82 -5.60 -5.56
C GLU A 325 18.37 -4.19 -5.14
N ALA A 326 19.23 -3.18 -5.37
CA ALA A 326 18.93 -1.78 -5.17
C ALA A 326 18.20 -1.12 -6.35
N LEU A 327 17.74 -1.87 -7.36
CA LEU A 327 16.90 -1.35 -8.45
C LEU A 327 15.79 -2.34 -8.79
N ASN A 328 15.36 -3.11 -7.78
CA ASN A 328 14.27 -4.06 -7.86
C ASN A 328 13.11 -3.45 -8.66
N TYR A 329 12.47 -4.24 -9.52
CA TYR A 329 11.35 -3.83 -10.37
C TYR A 329 11.67 -2.94 -11.55
N THR A 330 12.88 -2.40 -11.71
CA THR A 330 13.12 -1.42 -12.80
C THR A 330 14.18 -1.84 -13.80
N ASP A 331 15.16 -2.64 -13.38
CA ASP A 331 16.36 -2.91 -14.19
C ASP A 331 16.58 -4.39 -14.53
N ALA A 332 15.87 -5.31 -13.87
CA ALA A 332 16.00 -6.72 -14.17
C ALA A 332 15.36 -7.07 -15.51
N SER A 333 15.98 -8.01 -16.21
CA SER A 333 15.42 -8.64 -17.39
C SER A 333 14.32 -9.62 -16.99
N GLU A 334 14.65 -10.57 -16.10
CA GLU A 334 13.72 -11.50 -15.45
C GLU A 334 14.31 -11.83 -14.08
N ALA A 335 13.51 -11.77 -13.01
CA ALA A 335 14.00 -12.03 -11.65
C ALA A 335 12.93 -12.57 -10.71
N ILE A 336 13.40 -13.26 -9.66
CA ILE A 336 12.63 -13.74 -8.51
C ILE A 336 13.22 -13.07 -7.26
N PHE A 337 12.36 -12.46 -6.47
CA PHE A 337 12.67 -11.90 -5.17
C PHE A 337 11.88 -12.64 -4.10
N GLN A 338 12.55 -12.93 -2.98
CA GLN A 338 11.92 -13.45 -1.76
C GLN A 338 12.22 -12.45 -0.64
N ASN A 339 11.18 -11.92 -0.01
CA ASN A 339 11.29 -10.94 1.06
C ASN A 339 12.24 -9.79 0.65
N GLY A 340 12.10 -9.32 -0.59
CA GLY A 340 12.88 -8.19 -1.17
C GLY A 340 14.29 -8.51 -1.60
N HIS A 341 14.79 -9.68 -1.26
CA HIS A 341 16.10 -10.12 -1.68
C HIS A 341 15.99 -10.88 -3.00
N ARG A 342 16.81 -10.50 -3.98
CA ARG A 342 16.87 -11.22 -5.25
C ARG A 342 17.45 -12.61 -5.02
N VAL A 343 16.68 -13.64 -5.36
CA VAL A 343 17.08 -15.04 -5.18
C VAL A 343 17.39 -15.76 -6.49
N ALA A 344 16.89 -15.24 -7.62
CA ALA A 344 17.26 -15.68 -8.96
C ALA A 344 17.05 -14.57 -9.99
N SER A 345 17.80 -14.61 -11.09
CA SER A 345 17.64 -13.70 -12.23
C SER A 345 18.32 -14.21 -13.48
N HIS A 346 17.90 -13.72 -14.65
CA HIS A 346 18.62 -13.91 -15.90
C HIS A 346 19.18 -12.60 -16.50
N GLY A 347 20.29 -12.69 -17.23
CA GLY A 347 20.93 -11.59 -17.97
C GLY A 347 20.62 -11.57 -19.50
N GLU A 348 21.31 -10.69 -20.24
CA GLU A 348 21.05 -10.26 -21.63
C GLU A 348 20.61 -11.34 -22.67
N GLU A 349 21.09 -12.58 -22.60
CA GLU A 349 20.80 -13.63 -23.61
C GLU A 349 19.46 -14.36 -23.43
N SER A 350 18.74 -14.06 -22.34
CA SER A 350 17.64 -14.89 -21.85
C SER A 350 16.25 -14.29 -21.98
N THR A 351 16.11 -13.02 -22.38
CA THR A 351 14.80 -12.36 -22.27
C THR A 351 14.06 -12.16 -23.58
N PRO A 352 12.76 -12.48 -23.57
CA PRO A 352 11.94 -12.26 -24.73
C PRO A 352 11.67 -10.76 -24.92
N GLY A 353 11.65 -10.33 -26.18
CA GLY A 353 11.32 -8.94 -26.52
C GLY A 353 9.89 -8.52 -26.13
N GLU A 354 8.97 -9.50 -25.99
CA GLU A 354 7.58 -9.34 -25.54
C GLU A 354 7.07 -10.70 -24.99
N PHE A 355 5.99 -10.74 -24.21
CA PHE A 355 5.38 -11.98 -23.76
C PHE A 355 3.85 -11.92 -23.78
N ALA A 356 3.23 -13.10 -23.65
CA ALA A 356 1.79 -13.26 -23.80
C ALA A 356 1.08 -13.62 -22.49
N THR A 357 -0.20 -13.25 -22.42
CA THR A 357 -1.17 -13.66 -21.40
C THR A 357 -2.50 -14.03 -22.07
N THR A 358 -3.42 -14.65 -21.34
CA THR A 358 -4.72 -15.11 -21.86
C THR A 358 -5.91 -14.40 -21.22
N SER A 359 -7.11 -14.65 -21.78
CA SER A 359 -8.39 -14.18 -21.25
C SER A 359 -8.84 -14.92 -19.98
N ARG A 360 -8.07 -15.90 -19.51
CA ARG A 360 -8.39 -16.66 -18.30
C ARG A 360 -7.15 -16.85 -17.45
N TRP A 361 -7.16 -16.24 -16.28
CA TRP A 361 -6.10 -16.36 -15.29
C TRP A 361 -6.49 -17.38 -14.23
N ARG A 362 -5.52 -18.13 -13.73
CA ARG A 362 -5.72 -19.13 -12.68
C ARG A 362 -4.78 -18.89 -11.52
N LEU A 363 -5.34 -18.93 -10.33
CA LEU A 363 -4.59 -19.08 -9.09
C LEU A 363 -4.63 -20.55 -8.68
N ALA A 364 -3.49 -21.05 -8.21
CA ALA A 364 -3.35 -22.40 -7.71
C ALA A 364 -3.82 -23.45 -8.74
N SER A 365 -3.34 -23.42 -9.99
CA SER A 365 -3.69 -24.45 -11.00
C SER A 365 -2.71 -24.45 -12.16
N HIS A 366 -2.33 -25.66 -12.61
CA HIS A 366 -1.33 -25.86 -13.67
C HIS A 366 -1.91 -25.65 -15.09
N ASP A 367 -3.05 -26.25 -15.43
CA ASP A 367 -3.66 -26.12 -16.76
C ASP A 367 -5.16 -26.49 -16.81
N ASP A 368 -5.76 -26.33 -17.99
CA ASP A 368 -7.14 -26.76 -18.30
C ASP A 368 -7.27 -28.25 -18.60
N SER A 369 -6.17 -29.00 -18.68
CA SER A 369 -6.19 -30.40 -19.10
C SER A 369 -6.71 -31.34 -18.01
N GLY A 370 -6.96 -30.81 -16.81
CA GLY A 370 -7.28 -31.59 -15.63
C GLY A 370 -6.06 -32.35 -15.11
N ASP A 371 -4.85 -31.85 -15.37
CA ASP A 371 -3.61 -32.43 -14.84
C ASP A 371 -3.62 -32.35 -13.32
N ARG A 372 -3.77 -33.53 -12.70
CA ARG A 372 -3.82 -33.71 -11.25
C ARG A 372 -2.44 -33.95 -10.63
N THR A 373 -1.38 -33.87 -11.43
CA THR A 373 0.00 -34.15 -11.00
C THR A 373 0.62 -32.97 -10.24
N TYR A 374 0.09 -31.76 -10.46
CA TYR A 374 0.44 -30.55 -9.72
C TYR A 374 -0.67 -30.24 -8.72
N TYR A 375 -0.42 -30.58 -7.46
CA TYR A 375 -1.29 -30.29 -6.33
C TYR A 375 -1.06 -28.86 -5.83
N GLN A 376 -2.15 -28.18 -5.52
CA GLN A 376 -2.09 -26.93 -4.78
C GLN A 376 -1.78 -27.26 -3.33
N GLN A 377 -0.78 -26.61 -2.76
CA GLN A 377 -0.45 -26.67 -1.34
C GLN A 377 0.01 -25.29 -0.92
N ALA A 378 -0.82 -24.28 -1.15
CA ALA A 378 -0.46 -22.89 -0.92
C ALA A 378 -1.56 -22.15 -0.16
N MET A 379 -1.14 -21.40 0.85
CA MET A 379 -1.96 -20.37 1.48
C MET A 379 -1.63 -19.03 0.83
N TYR A 380 -2.66 -18.29 0.41
CA TYR A 380 -2.53 -16.90 -0.05
C TYR A 380 -3.30 -15.98 0.88
N ASN A 381 -2.70 -14.86 1.21
CA ASN A 381 -3.46 -13.73 1.73
C ASN A 381 -3.50 -12.56 0.73
N GLU A 382 -2.56 -12.51 -0.23
CA GLU A 382 -2.48 -11.50 -1.28
C GLU A 382 -1.87 -12.04 -2.58
N PHE A 383 -2.39 -11.55 -3.70
CA PHE A 383 -1.91 -11.83 -5.05
C PHE A 383 -2.16 -10.61 -5.95
N LEU A 384 -1.10 -10.01 -6.49
CA LEU A 384 -1.17 -8.79 -7.27
C LEU A 384 -0.55 -9.00 -8.65
N VAL A 385 -1.17 -8.42 -9.67
CA VAL A 385 -0.74 -8.57 -11.06
C VAL A 385 -0.59 -7.19 -11.69
N TYR A 386 0.63 -6.84 -12.08
CA TYR A 386 0.91 -5.71 -12.94
C TYR A 386 1.35 -6.18 -14.33
N LEU A 387 0.81 -5.54 -15.38
CA LEU A 387 1.23 -5.75 -16.77
C LEU A 387 1.29 -4.39 -17.48
N ALA A 388 2.35 -4.13 -18.24
CA ALA A 388 2.51 -2.92 -19.04
C ALA A 388 3.16 -3.17 -20.40
N LYS A 389 2.79 -2.35 -21.38
CA LYS A 389 3.30 -2.43 -22.77
C LYS A 389 4.46 -1.47 -23.05
N ASP A 390 4.80 -0.61 -22.10
CA ASP A 390 5.78 0.47 -22.23
C ASP A 390 6.99 0.31 -21.28
N ASN A 391 7.15 -0.88 -20.67
CA ASN A 391 8.15 -1.16 -19.63
C ASN A 391 8.02 -0.33 -18.35
N SER A 392 6.91 0.38 -18.13
CA SER A 392 6.67 1.05 -16.85
C SER A 392 6.49 0.06 -15.71
N THR A 393 6.63 0.52 -14.48
CA THR A 393 6.43 -0.24 -13.24
C THR A 393 5.19 0.29 -12.49
N PRO A 394 4.63 -0.49 -11.54
CA PRO A 394 3.65 0.06 -10.62
C PRO A 394 4.35 1.03 -9.65
N SER A 395 3.87 2.27 -9.61
CA SER A 395 4.30 3.31 -8.67
C SER A 395 3.10 4.09 -8.13
N MET A 396 3.25 4.72 -6.97
CA MET A 396 2.24 5.61 -6.40
C MET A 396 2.07 6.87 -7.26
N GLN A 397 0.86 7.13 -7.77
CA GLN A 397 0.55 8.34 -8.54
C GLN A 397 -0.39 9.31 -7.83
N HIS A 398 -0.97 8.89 -6.70
CA HIS A 398 -1.93 9.67 -5.94
C HIS A 398 -1.67 9.49 -4.44
N LEU A 399 -1.61 10.58 -3.67
CA LEU A 399 -1.53 10.54 -2.22
C LEU A 399 -2.83 11.12 -1.67
N ILE A 400 -3.64 10.27 -1.02
CA ILE A 400 -5.02 10.58 -0.68
C ILE A 400 -5.22 10.37 0.82
N GLY A 401 -5.79 11.38 1.48
CA GLY A 401 -6.15 11.37 2.90
C GLY A 401 -7.46 10.62 3.17
N THR A 402 -8.09 10.96 4.28
CA THR A 402 -9.32 10.36 4.79
C THR A 402 -10.42 11.41 4.99
N ALA A 403 -11.54 11.04 5.62
CA ALA A 403 -12.56 12.00 6.02
C ALA A 403 -12.28 12.65 7.40
N GLN A 404 -11.04 12.58 7.88
CA GLN A 404 -10.58 13.11 9.16
C GLN A 404 -9.44 14.11 8.90
N ASP A 405 -8.91 14.76 9.93
CA ASP A 405 -7.74 15.62 9.74
C ASP A 405 -6.52 14.74 9.43
N ASP A 406 -5.88 14.98 8.28
CA ASP A 406 -4.75 14.22 7.77
C ASP A 406 -3.48 15.07 7.65
N VAL A 407 -2.32 14.42 7.80
CA VAL A 407 -1.04 14.96 7.34
C VAL A 407 -0.54 14.09 6.21
N LEU A 408 -0.40 14.67 5.02
CA LEU A 408 0.17 14.04 3.84
C LEU A 408 1.63 14.48 3.70
N SER A 409 2.56 13.57 3.87
CA SER A 409 4.00 13.82 3.77
C SER A 409 4.48 13.72 2.33
N TYR A 410 5.19 14.75 1.87
CA TYR A 410 5.75 14.87 0.53
C TYR A 410 7.26 15.11 0.61
N ALA A 411 8.06 14.26 -0.05
CA ALA A 411 9.51 14.31 -0.02
C ALA A 411 10.14 14.50 -1.41
N GLY A 412 9.35 14.91 -2.42
CA GLY A 412 9.87 15.12 -3.79
C GLY A 412 9.52 14.02 -4.78
N GLU A 413 8.52 13.19 -4.50
CA GLU A 413 8.08 12.06 -5.32
C GLU A 413 7.78 12.52 -6.74
N GLN A 414 8.48 11.97 -7.74
CA GLN A 414 8.41 12.45 -9.13
C GLN A 414 7.19 11.92 -9.89
N ASP A 415 6.72 10.73 -9.55
CA ASP A 415 5.57 10.09 -10.21
C ASP A 415 4.21 10.55 -9.66
N LEU A 416 4.22 11.32 -8.56
CA LEU A 416 3.01 11.77 -7.87
C LEU A 416 2.29 12.84 -8.70
N LYS A 417 1.08 12.52 -9.14
CA LYS A 417 0.24 13.37 -10.02
C LYS A 417 -0.91 14.07 -9.30
N ARG A 418 -1.32 13.56 -8.14
CA ARG A 418 -2.40 14.13 -7.31
C ARG A 418 -2.04 14.06 -5.83
N ILE A 419 -2.43 15.08 -5.09
CA ILE A 419 -2.55 15.04 -3.63
C ILE A 419 -3.98 15.49 -3.29
N ASP A 420 -4.68 14.76 -2.44
CA ASP A 420 -6.04 15.10 -2.03
C ASP A 420 -6.25 14.79 -0.56
N GLY A 421 -6.46 15.79 0.29
CA GLY A 421 -6.76 15.56 1.72
C GLY A 421 -8.14 14.95 1.96
N LEU A 422 -9.04 15.03 0.96
CA LEU A 422 -10.47 14.73 1.05
C LEU A 422 -11.24 15.66 2.00
N ALA A 423 -11.67 15.19 3.17
CA ALA A 423 -12.51 15.98 4.07
C ALA A 423 -11.86 16.04 5.44
N GLY A 424 -11.67 17.22 5.98
CA GLY A 424 -10.90 17.40 7.20
C GLY A 424 -10.31 18.80 7.22
N HIS A 425 -9.34 19.00 8.09
CA HIS A 425 -8.40 20.10 7.99
C HIS A 425 -7.00 19.54 7.73
N ASP A 426 -6.64 19.46 6.47
CA ASP A 426 -5.54 18.63 6.00
C ASP A 426 -4.26 19.42 5.79
N THR A 427 -3.14 18.76 6.08
CA THR A 427 -1.81 19.35 6.03
C THR A 427 -0.95 18.62 5.03
N LEU A 428 -0.40 19.32 4.04
CA LEU A 428 0.70 18.82 3.24
C LEU A 428 2.02 19.20 3.91
N TYR A 429 2.67 18.21 4.53
CA TYR A 429 3.99 18.36 5.14
C TYR A 429 5.07 18.11 4.10
N VAL A 430 5.99 19.06 3.93
CA VAL A 430 7.16 18.89 3.07
C VAL A 430 8.31 18.38 3.92
N ALA A 431 8.88 17.23 3.56
CA ALA A 431 9.98 16.60 4.28
C ALA A 431 11.32 16.85 3.59
N GLY A 432 12.36 17.12 4.37
CA GLY A 432 13.70 17.36 3.84
C GLY A 432 13.80 18.65 3.02
N THR A 433 14.81 18.72 2.14
CA THR A 433 14.92 19.78 1.12
C THR A 433 14.11 19.40 -0.11
N ALA A 434 13.02 20.11 -0.41
CA ALA A 434 12.21 19.83 -1.59
C ALA A 434 11.68 21.09 -2.31
N THR A 435 11.40 20.92 -3.61
CA THR A 435 10.57 21.83 -4.37
C THR A 435 9.15 21.27 -4.45
N LEU A 436 8.21 21.97 -3.84
CA LEU A 436 6.78 21.74 -3.98
C LEU A 436 6.26 22.62 -5.13
N ASP A 437 6.39 22.13 -6.36
CA ASP A 437 5.80 22.75 -7.54
C ASP A 437 4.39 22.23 -7.77
N LEU A 438 3.38 23.06 -7.48
CA LEU A 438 1.98 22.66 -7.62
C LEU A 438 1.59 22.39 -9.08
N THR A 439 2.33 22.93 -10.06
CA THR A 439 1.99 22.77 -11.49
C THR A 439 2.36 21.40 -12.05
N ARG A 440 3.24 20.66 -11.37
CA ARG A 440 3.65 19.30 -11.77
C ARG A 440 2.57 18.25 -11.52
N PHE A 441 1.65 18.52 -10.59
CA PHE A 441 0.55 17.62 -10.26
C PHE A 441 -0.54 17.74 -11.33
N SER A 442 -0.44 16.91 -12.37
CA SER A 442 -1.38 16.93 -13.50
C SER A 442 -2.86 16.75 -13.13
N ALA A 443 -3.17 16.15 -11.97
CA ALA A 443 -4.51 16.04 -11.40
C ALA A 443 -4.76 17.02 -10.22
N GLY A 444 -3.78 17.88 -9.92
CA GLY A 444 -3.82 18.95 -8.93
C GLY A 444 -3.56 18.49 -7.49
N ILE A 445 -3.47 19.49 -6.60
CA ILE A 445 -3.58 19.33 -5.16
C ILE A 445 -4.97 19.83 -4.76
N LYS A 446 -5.69 19.10 -3.92
CA LYS A 446 -7.07 19.42 -3.50
C LYS A 446 -7.26 19.19 -2.01
N ASN A 447 -8.17 19.95 -1.41
CA ASN A 447 -8.57 19.82 -0.01
C ASN A 447 -7.35 19.75 0.92
N VAL A 448 -6.49 20.77 0.81
CA VAL A 448 -5.35 20.93 1.71
C VAL A 448 -5.40 22.36 2.23
N GLU A 449 -5.75 22.50 3.51
CA GLU A 449 -5.86 23.77 4.21
C GLU A 449 -4.52 24.28 4.74
N GLN A 450 -3.51 23.42 4.86
CA GLN A 450 -2.20 23.80 5.37
C GLN A 450 -1.04 23.24 4.54
N PHE A 451 -0.09 24.10 4.16
CA PHE A 451 1.23 23.69 3.69
C PHE A 451 2.25 23.91 4.80
N TRP A 452 2.93 22.84 5.21
CA TRP A 452 3.93 22.86 6.26
C TRP A 452 5.33 22.63 5.68
N LEU A 453 6.07 23.71 5.46
CA LEU A 453 7.46 23.71 4.99
C LEU A 453 8.46 24.04 6.11
N ASP A 454 7.98 24.43 7.29
CA ASP A 454 8.76 24.66 8.52
C ASP A 454 9.27 23.31 9.09
N ASN A 455 10.27 22.75 8.41
CA ASN A 455 10.84 21.44 8.67
C ASN A 455 12.33 21.52 9.05
N GLY A 456 12.89 22.73 9.11
CA GLY A 456 14.29 22.97 9.39
C GLY A 456 15.20 22.69 8.19
N ASP A 457 14.69 22.63 6.96
CA ASP A 457 15.41 22.49 5.67
C ASP A 457 15.02 23.61 4.68
N ALA A 458 15.78 23.79 3.59
CA ALA A 458 15.50 24.86 2.63
C ALA A 458 14.54 24.37 1.53
N ASN A 459 13.31 24.88 1.51
CA ASN A 459 12.29 24.43 0.56
C ASN A 459 11.92 25.51 -0.45
N THR A 460 11.32 25.10 -1.56
CA THR A 460 10.70 26.03 -2.52
C THR A 460 9.24 25.66 -2.78
N LEU A 461 8.32 26.58 -2.52
CA LEU A 461 6.91 26.48 -2.90
C LEU A 461 6.68 27.23 -4.20
N GLN A 462 6.22 26.54 -5.25
CA GLN A 462 5.84 27.17 -6.53
C GLN A 462 4.35 27.02 -6.76
N LEU A 463 3.67 28.14 -7.00
CA LEU A 463 2.23 28.19 -7.21
C LEU A 463 1.83 29.17 -8.33
N THR A 464 0.60 29.06 -8.79
CA THR A 464 -0.02 29.93 -9.80
C THR A 464 -1.46 30.24 -9.38
N ALA A 465 -2.12 31.18 -10.06
CA ALA A 465 -3.56 31.41 -9.84
C ALA A 465 -4.40 30.13 -10.05
N ARG A 466 -4.03 29.31 -11.05
CA ARG A 466 -4.72 28.04 -11.34
C ARG A 466 -4.56 27.07 -10.18
N THR A 467 -3.33 26.84 -9.73
CA THR A 467 -3.08 25.83 -8.69
C THR A 467 -3.71 26.22 -7.36
N LEU A 468 -3.82 27.52 -7.03
CA LEU A 468 -4.57 27.98 -5.86
C LEU A 468 -6.08 27.71 -5.99
N SER A 469 -6.65 27.90 -7.18
CA SER A 469 -8.06 27.59 -7.42
C SER A 469 -8.33 26.08 -7.33
N ASP A 470 -7.37 25.25 -7.73
CA ASP A 470 -7.52 23.79 -7.72
C ASP A 470 -7.56 23.21 -6.29
N LEU A 471 -7.00 23.91 -5.29
CA LEU A 471 -7.02 23.48 -3.89
C LEU A 471 -8.44 23.26 -3.35
N ALA A 472 -9.44 23.97 -3.89
CA ALA A 472 -10.84 23.87 -3.45
C ALA A 472 -11.11 24.20 -1.96
N VAL A 473 -10.18 24.87 -1.28
CA VAL A 473 -10.31 25.31 0.12
C VAL A 473 -10.68 26.79 0.24
N LYS A 474 -11.24 27.18 1.40
CA LYS A 474 -11.56 28.59 1.70
C LYS A 474 -10.42 29.31 2.41
N THR A 475 -9.60 28.56 3.14
CA THR A 475 -8.48 29.08 3.91
C THR A 475 -7.24 28.26 3.58
N LEU A 476 -6.11 28.94 3.42
CA LEU A 476 -4.81 28.32 3.25
C LEU A 476 -3.83 28.89 4.27
N GLU A 477 -3.34 28.04 5.15
CA GLU A 477 -2.22 28.31 6.03
C GLU A 477 -0.91 27.86 5.36
N ILE A 478 0.11 28.71 5.32
CA ILE A 478 1.44 28.38 4.80
C ILE A 478 2.44 28.62 5.92
N ARG A 479 3.07 27.55 6.41
CA ARG A 479 4.15 27.59 7.39
C ARG A 479 5.48 27.41 6.70
N LEU A 480 6.42 28.30 6.97
CA LEU A 480 7.72 28.39 6.31
C LEU A 480 8.82 28.56 7.36
N ASP A 481 10.01 28.09 7.04
CA ASP A 481 11.25 28.57 7.65
C ASP A 481 11.73 29.85 6.92
N ALA A 482 12.51 30.69 7.60
CA ALA A 482 13.11 31.90 6.99
C ALA A 482 13.99 31.63 5.76
N LYS A 483 14.45 30.39 5.57
CA LYS A 483 15.27 29.95 4.43
C LYS A 483 14.47 29.42 3.26
N ASP A 484 13.16 29.27 3.41
CA ASP A 484 12.29 28.84 2.33
C ASP A 484 12.15 29.94 1.27
N ARG A 485 11.66 29.52 0.11
CA ARG A 485 11.36 30.40 -1.00
C ARG A 485 9.97 30.15 -1.53
N VAL A 486 9.25 31.24 -1.83
CA VAL A 486 7.97 31.17 -2.53
C VAL A 486 8.13 31.78 -3.92
N GLU A 487 7.68 31.05 -4.94
CA GLU A 487 7.54 31.53 -6.30
C GLU A 487 6.07 31.53 -6.70
N ILE A 488 5.66 32.60 -7.39
CA ILE A 488 4.37 32.63 -8.07
C ILE A 488 4.60 32.91 -9.54
N ASP A 489 4.07 32.04 -10.40
CA ASP A 489 4.31 32.05 -11.84
C ASP A 489 5.82 32.06 -12.17
N GLN A 490 6.58 31.20 -11.48
CA GLN A 490 8.06 31.05 -11.59
C GLN A 490 8.87 32.30 -11.19
N VAL A 491 8.24 33.28 -10.53
CA VAL A 491 8.90 34.49 -10.05
C VAL A 491 8.97 34.47 -8.53
N ALA A 492 10.18 34.61 -7.96
CA ALA A 492 10.38 34.72 -6.52
C ALA A 492 9.54 35.83 -5.89
N VAL A 493 9.04 35.60 -4.67
CA VAL A 493 8.35 36.61 -3.85
C VAL A 493 9.06 36.72 -2.52
N PRO A 494 9.36 37.94 -2.04
CA PRO A 494 9.74 38.14 -0.65
C PRO A 494 8.65 37.61 0.30
N ILE A 495 9.04 36.84 1.32
CA ILE A 495 8.13 36.26 2.32
C ILE A 495 7.83 37.32 3.38
N ASP A 496 7.08 38.35 2.98
CA ASP A 496 6.62 39.45 3.81
C ASP A 496 5.19 39.87 3.37
N GLY A 497 4.74 41.07 3.76
CA GLY A 497 3.44 41.59 3.32
C GLY A 497 3.26 41.62 1.79
N THR A 498 4.34 41.64 1.00
CA THR A 498 4.30 41.52 -0.47
C THR A 498 3.71 40.18 -0.90
N LEU A 499 4.13 39.08 -0.27
CA LEU A 499 3.59 37.75 -0.56
C LEU A 499 2.11 37.68 -0.22
N MET A 500 1.73 38.17 0.96
CA MET A 500 0.33 38.22 1.40
C MET A 500 -0.55 38.97 0.40
N ASN A 501 -0.15 40.18 0.00
CA ASN A 501 -0.89 40.99 -0.96
C ASN A 501 -0.99 40.34 -2.34
N ARG A 502 0.07 39.65 -2.79
CA ARG A 502 0.10 38.95 -4.08
C ARG A 502 -0.81 37.73 -4.07
N LEU A 503 -0.80 36.92 -3.01
CA LEU A 503 -1.72 35.79 -2.85
C LEU A 503 -3.18 36.25 -2.80
N GLN A 504 -3.49 37.30 -2.03
CA GLN A 504 -4.85 37.86 -1.96
C GLN A 504 -5.33 38.41 -3.31
N THR A 505 -4.42 38.95 -4.13
CA THR A 505 -4.75 39.41 -5.49
C THR A 505 -5.05 38.24 -6.42
N LEU A 506 -4.29 37.14 -6.31
CA LEU A 506 -4.47 35.94 -7.14
C LEU A 506 -5.72 35.15 -6.78
N SER A 507 -6.09 35.12 -5.50
CA SER A 507 -7.29 34.43 -5.01
C SER A 507 -8.05 35.31 -4.00
N PRO A 508 -8.85 36.29 -4.47
CA PRO A 508 -9.50 37.28 -3.60
C PRO A 508 -10.51 36.69 -2.61
N THR A 509 -11.01 35.48 -2.86
CA THR A 509 -12.00 34.79 -2.01
C THR A 509 -11.37 33.86 -0.99
N MET A 510 -10.08 33.54 -1.13
CA MET A 510 -9.35 32.68 -0.20
C MET A 510 -8.76 33.53 0.93
N GLN A 511 -8.83 33.01 2.14
CA GLN A 511 -8.15 33.59 3.31
C GLN A 511 -6.77 32.97 3.45
N PHE A 512 -5.73 33.81 3.58
CA PHE A 512 -4.36 33.34 3.74
C PHE A 512 -3.87 33.59 5.16
N LYS A 513 -3.15 32.62 5.72
CA LYS A 513 -2.38 32.78 6.95
C LYS A 513 -0.95 32.32 6.68
N ILE A 514 0.01 33.23 6.78
CA ILE A 514 1.42 32.92 6.55
C ILE A 514 2.14 32.98 7.89
N ILE A 515 2.88 31.92 8.22
CA ILE A 515 3.68 31.81 9.44
C ILE A 515 5.12 31.54 9.00
N VAL A 516 6.07 32.30 9.53
CA VAL A 516 7.51 32.13 9.30
C VAL A 516 8.20 31.99 10.65
N ASP A 517 8.95 30.90 10.85
CA ASP A 517 9.63 30.58 12.13
C ASP A 517 8.67 30.71 13.34
N GLY A 518 7.45 30.17 13.19
CA GLY A 518 6.39 30.24 14.20
C GLY A 518 5.73 31.61 14.40
N GLN A 519 6.11 32.65 13.64
CA GLN A 519 5.55 34.00 13.74
C GLN A 519 4.65 34.36 12.54
N PRO A 520 3.47 34.96 12.75
CA PRO A 520 2.60 35.35 11.65
C PRO A 520 3.18 36.52 10.85
N VAL A 521 3.13 36.43 9.52
CA VAL A 521 3.42 37.56 8.63
C VAL A 521 2.17 38.43 8.54
N MET A 522 2.29 39.70 8.96
CA MET A 522 1.20 40.67 8.83
C MET A 522 1.20 41.29 7.42
N GLY A 523 0.01 41.42 6.84
CA GLY A 523 -0.22 42.01 5.52
C GLY A 523 -0.11 43.53 5.47
#